data_AF-A0A0C2GW21-F1
#
_entry.id   AF-A0A0C2GW21-F1
#
_cell.length_a   1.000
_cell.length_b   1.000
_cell.length_c   1.000
_cell.angle_alpha   90.00
_cell.angle_beta   90.00
_cell.angle_gamma   90.00
#
_symmetry.space_group_name_H-M   'P 1'
#
loop_
_entity.id
_entity.type
_entity.pdbx_description
1 polymer ?
#
loop_
_entity_poly.entity_id
_entity_poly.type
_entity_poly.pdbx_seq_one_letter_code
_entity_poly.pdbx_strand_id
1 'polypeptide(L)'
;MAYSGSSAVTQELMGDHQPLDPLEEPDIEDINQQGGVSEYLFQSDINLTEEQLKQLERSAAINGMPRVKRQVGADALRWPNNEVFYFFDPSIDARKKTIAQKALNYIRARTCIDFTESATAANRIRVFNGDGCWSAVGMMGGPQDLSLGKGCDVVGITAHEFTHSLGTYHMQMRDDRDDYIRIDLTDVPPAYHGNFAKLAPGESINYNPYEYGSVMHYGAATLSSGANSLIPLDGQYLRTIGSRVVSFYDIKTINDHYGCHANCGAGAAVCTNGGEPNPRNCAACNCPAGYGGALCDQRPFTASRFSSTSVLQQICCNGPNKWEATYPIEVEA
;
A
#
# COMPACT_ATOMS: atom_id res chain seq x y z
N MET A 1 4.46 34.20 8.01
CA MET A 1 3.80 33.53 6.88
C MET A 1 3.54 32.09 7.30
N ALA A 2 2.27 31.74 7.48
CA ALA A 2 1.85 30.50 8.12
C ALA A 2 1.94 29.31 7.15
N TYR A 3 2.57 28.22 7.57
CA TYR A 3 2.59 26.94 6.86
C TYR A 3 1.37 26.11 7.31
N SER A 4 0.37 26.02 6.44
CA SER A 4 -0.88 25.25 6.61
C SER A 4 -0.82 23.91 5.85
N GLY A 5 0.25 23.12 6.03
CA GLY A 5 0.62 22.07 5.07
C GLY A 5 0.35 20.61 5.45
N SER A 6 0.01 20.27 6.69
CA SER A 6 0.07 18.85 7.12
C SER A 6 -1.29 18.16 7.35
N SER A 7 -2.39 18.88 7.58
CA SER A 7 -3.70 18.27 7.86
C SER A 7 -4.66 18.24 6.67
N ALA A 8 -4.34 18.94 5.58
CA ALA A 8 -5.19 18.98 4.38
C ALA A 8 -5.00 17.76 3.46
N VAL A 9 -3.81 17.12 3.52
CA VAL A 9 -3.43 16.07 2.57
C VAL A 9 -4.19 14.76 2.78
N THR A 10 -4.63 14.45 4.00
CA THR A 10 -5.48 13.28 4.26
C THR A 10 -6.92 13.49 3.80
N GLN A 11 -7.39 14.73 3.70
CA GLN A 11 -8.75 15.07 3.26
C GLN A 11 -8.90 15.08 1.74
N GLU A 12 -7.81 15.28 0.99
CA GLU A 12 -7.81 15.36 -0.48
C GLU A 12 -7.84 14.00 -1.21
N LEU A 13 -7.76 12.90 -0.45
CA LEU A 13 -7.69 11.51 -0.94
C LEU A 13 -9.07 10.84 -1.08
N MET A 14 -10.12 11.44 -0.53
CA MET A 14 -11.50 10.95 -0.62
C MET A 14 -12.28 11.90 -1.52
N GLY A 15 -12.56 11.50 -2.77
CA GLY A 15 -13.34 12.31 -3.71
C GLY A 15 -14.79 12.54 -3.25
N ASP A 16 -15.53 13.39 -3.97
CA ASP A 16 -16.93 13.80 -3.71
C ASP A 16 -18.00 12.68 -3.83
N HIS A 17 -17.73 11.47 -3.34
CA HIS A 17 -18.77 10.46 -3.17
C HIS A 17 -19.41 10.59 -1.78
N GLN A 18 -20.74 10.49 -1.74
CA GLN A 18 -21.49 10.28 -0.49
C GLN A 18 -20.88 9.08 0.26
N PRO A 19 -20.85 9.09 1.61
CA PRO A 19 -20.24 8.00 2.36
C PRO A 19 -21.09 6.74 2.18
N LEU A 20 -20.69 5.91 1.22
CA LEU A 20 -21.04 4.50 1.16
C LEU A 20 -20.11 3.77 2.13
N ASP A 21 -20.61 2.72 2.77
CA ASP A 21 -19.83 1.92 3.73
C ASP A 21 -18.51 1.49 3.06
N PRO A 22 -17.33 1.73 3.65
CA PRO A 22 -16.04 1.26 3.13
C PRO A 22 -15.98 -0.25 2.84
N LEU A 23 -16.96 -1.01 3.34
CA LEU A 23 -17.15 -2.45 3.09
C LEU A 23 -18.00 -2.77 1.85
N GLU A 24 -18.58 -1.77 1.17
CA GLU A 24 -19.43 -1.96 -0.02
C GLU A 24 -18.72 -1.65 -1.34
N GLU A 25 -17.54 -1.02 -1.32
CA GLU A 25 -16.75 -0.85 -2.54
C GLU A 25 -15.93 -2.11 -2.86
N PRO A 26 -15.94 -2.59 -4.12
CA PRO A 26 -15.20 -3.79 -4.52
C PRO A 26 -13.69 -3.58 -4.34
N ASP A 27 -12.99 -4.54 -3.74
CA ASP A 27 -11.53 -4.53 -3.62
C ASP A 27 -10.84 -4.79 -4.98
N ILE A 28 -9.49 -4.76 -5.01
CA ILE A 28 -8.75 -4.96 -6.27
C ILE A 28 -9.04 -6.35 -6.83
N GLU A 29 -9.15 -7.34 -5.96
CA GLU A 29 -9.37 -8.73 -6.33
C GLU A 29 -10.77 -8.93 -6.92
N ASP A 30 -11.79 -8.30 -6.36
CA ASP A 30 -13.16 -8.24 -6.89
C ASP A 30 -13.19 -7.55 -8.27
N ILE A 31 -12.48 -6.42 -8.40
CA ILE A 31 -12.38 -5.68 -9.66
C ILE A 31 -11.72 -6.56 -10.73
N ASN A 32 -10.65 -7.27 -10.39
CA ASN A 32 -9.90 -8.13 -11.30
C ASN A 32 -10.66 -9.40 -11.64
N GLN A 33 -11.45 -9.93 -10.71
CA GLN A 33 -12.36 -11.05 -10.97
C GLN A 33 -13.47 -10.62 -11.93
N GLN A 34 -14.09 -9.47 -11.71
CA GLN A 34 -15.11 -8.91 -12.61
C GLN A 34 -14.55 -8.55 -13.99
N GLY A 35 -13.29 -8.11 -14.05
CA GLY A 35 -12.56 -7.87 -15.29
C GLY A 35 -12.10 -9.16 -16.01
N GLY A 36 -12.24 -10.33 -15.38
CA GLY A 36 -11.82 -11.61 -15.95
C GLY A 36 -10.31 -11.80 -16.04
N VAL A 37 -9.51 -11.02 -15.30
CA VAL A 37 -8.04 -11.05 -15.33
C VAL A 37 -7.42 -11.75 -14.11
N SER A 38 -8.18 -11.91 -13.01
CA SER A 38 -7.68 -12.43 -11.73
C SER A 38 -7.01 -13.82 -11.81
N GLU A 39 -7.45 -14.71 -12.70
CA GLU A 39 -6.84 -16.05 -12.87
C GLU A 39 -5.52 -16.04 -13.65
N TYR A 40 -5.26 -14.99 -14.43
CA TYR A 40 -4.03 -14.84 -15.21
C TYR A 40 -2.94 -14.07 -14.46
N LEU A 41 -3.32 -13.41 -13.38
CA LEU A 41 -2.44 -12.60 -12.54
C LEU A 41 -2.05 -13.40 -11.31
N PHE A 42 -0.77 -13.34 -10.95
CA PHE A 42 -0.31 -13.93 -9.71
C PHE A 42 -0.85 -13.10 -8.54
N GLN A 43 -1.41 -13.76 -7.52
CA GLN A 43 -2.06 -13.05 -6.41
C GLN A 43 -3.05 -12.02 -6.95
N SER A 44 -3.85 -12.40 -7.95
CA SER A 44 -4.92 -11.60 -8.54
C SER A 44 -4.58 -10.23 -9.16
N ASP A 45 -3.44 -9.59 -8.90
CA ASP A 45 -3.06 -8.26 -9.40
C ASP A 45 -1.57 -8.11 -9.77
N ILE A 46 -0.77 -9.18 -9.68
CA ILE A 46 0.66 -9.14 -10.03
C ILE A 46 0.89 -9.76 -11.40
N ASN A 47 1.38 -8.95 -12.33
CA ASN A 47 1.83 -9.41 -13.65
C ASN A 47 3.31 -9.81 -13.59
N LEU A 48 3.57 -11.10 -13.31
CA LEU A 48 4.93 -11.65 -13.27
C LEU A 48 5.48 -11.92 -14.68
N THR A 49 6.79 -11.73 -14.85
CA THR A 49 7.50 -12.35 -15.98
C THR A 49 7.68 -13.84 -15.80
N GLU A 50 7.94 -14.53 -16.91
CA GLU A 50 8.32 -15.95 -16.86
C GLU A 50 9.51 -16.22 -15.95
N GLU A 51 10.50 -15.33 -15.90
CA GLU A 51 11.67 -15.52 -15.05
C GLU A 51 11.36 -15.32 -13.57
N GLN A 52 10.54 -14.33 -13.20
CA GLN A 52 10.06 -14.17 -11.82
C GLN A 52 9.20 -15.38 -11.40
N LEU A 53 8.32 -15.86 -12.27
CA LEU A 53 7.50 -17.04 -12.00
C LEU A 53 8.37 -18.28 -11.77
N LYS A 54 9.34 -18.55 -12.64
CA LYS A 54 10.29 -19.67 -12.49
C LYS A 54 11.10 -19.59 -11.19
N GLN A 55 11.42 -18.37 -10.72
CA GLN A 55 12.15 -18.20 -9.46
C GLN A 55 11.28 -18.57 -8.26
N LEU A 56 10.04 -18.07 -8.22
CA LEU A 56 9.06 -18.41 -7.17
C LEU A 56 8.74 -19.92 -7.13
N GLU A 57 8.62 -20.57 -8.30
CA GLU A 57 8.41 -22.02 -8.37
C GLU A 57 9.61 -22.81 -7.83
N ARG A 58 10.84 -22.39 -8.14
CA ARG A 58 12.06 -23.05 -7.66
C ARG A 58 12.23 -22.89 -6.15
N SER A 59 11.94 -21.71 -5.62
CA SER A 59 12.07 -21.44 -4.19
C SER A 59 11.03 -22.20 -3.36
N ALA A 60 9.79 -22.32 -3.85
CA ALA A 60 8.76 -23.15 -3.24
C ALA A 60 9.14 -24.64 -3.18
N ALA A 61 9.98 -25.14 -4.09
CA ALA A 61 10.43 -26.53 -4.13
C ALA A 61 11.56 -26.87 -3.14
N ILE A 62 12.28 -25.87 -2.61
CA ILE A 62 13.47 -26.08 -1.76
C ILE A 62 13.11 -25.77 -0.30
N ASN A 63 12.57 -26.75 0.41
CA ASN A 63 12.40 -26.68 1.86
C ASN A 63 13.76 -26.86 2.57
N GLY A 64 14.21 -25.85 3.35
CA GLY A 64 15.10 -26.12 4.48
C GLY A 64 16.41 -25.33 4.64
N MET A 65 16.40 -23.99 4.63
CA MET A 65 17.43 -23.22 5.35
C MET A 65 16.81 -22.07 6.17
N PRO A 66 17.20 -21.90 7.44
CA PRO A 66 16.78 -20.74 8.23
C PRO A 66 17.62 -19.53 7.80
N ARG A 67 16.99 -18.48 7.27
CA ARG A 67 17.63 -17.16 7.11
C ARG A 67 16.59 -16.06 6.86
N VAL A 68 16.85 -14.93 7.54
CA VAL A 68 16.20 -13.59 7.61
C VAL A 68 14.87 -13.40 6.88
N LYS A 69 13.88 -12.88 7.63
CA LYS A 69 12.46 -12.61 7.30
C LYS A 69 12.25 -11.48 6.29
N ARG A 70 11.33 -11.63 5.33
CA ARG A 70 11.36 -10.74 4.16
C ARG A 70 10.00 -10.32 3.38
N GLN A 71 9.70 -9.04 2.93
CA GLN A 71 8.49 -8.40 2.24
C GLN A 71 8.64 -7.82 0.79
N VAL A 72 9.72 -7.10 0.42
CA VAL A 72 10.02 -6.63 -0.97
C VAL A 72 10.73 -7.69 -1.80
N GLY A 73 10.33 -8.00 -3.04
CA GLY A 73 10.98 -9.05 -3.84
C GLY A 73 12.52 -8.95 -3.84
N ALA A 74 13.20 -10.01 -3.44
CA ALA A 74 14.66 -10.01 -3.29
C ALA A 74 15.39 -9.84 -4.63
N ASP A 75 14.73 -10.25 -5.72
CA ASP A 75 15.15 -10.15 -7.11
C ASP A 75 14.52 -8.94 -7.84
N ALA A 76 13.56 -8.24 -7.22
CA ALA A 76 12.91 -7.10 -7.81
C ALA A 76 13.93 -5.99 -8.10
N LEU A 77 14.09 -5.65 -9.39
CA LEU A 77 15.03 -4.62 -9.78
C LEU A 77 14.51 -3.26 -9.34
N ARG A 78 15.39 -2.50 -8.68
CA ARG A 78 15.11 -1.10 -8.35
C ARG A 78 15.16 -0.24 -9.60
N TRP A 79 14.29 0.76 -9.63
CA TRP A 79 14.40 1.88 -10.55
C TRP A 79 15.72 2.64 -10.30
N PRO A 80 16.59 2.78 -11.32
CA PRO A 80 17.87 3.48 -11.19
C PRO A 80 17.68 4.94 -10.77
N ASN A 81 18.64 5.46 -10.01
CA ASN A 81 18.64 6.84 -9.50
C ASN A 81 17.38 7.23 -8.69
N ASN A 82 16.62 6.24 -8.22
CA ASN A 82 15.34 6.43 -7.55
C ASN A 82 14.35 7.23 -8.41
N GLU A 83 14.44 7.10 -9.74
CA GLU A 83 13.57 7.80 -10.70
C GLU A 83 12.74 6.79 -11.51
N VAL A 84 11.43 6.89 -11.38
CA VAL A 84 10.45 6.11 -12.12
C VAL A 84 9.95 6.96 -13.28
N PHE A 85 10.23 6.53 -14.51
CA PHE A 85 9.61 7.13 -15.69
C PHE A 85 8.25 6.49 -15.94
N TYR A 86 7.25 7.30 -16.28
CA TYR A 86 5.93 6.80 -16.64
C TYR A 86 5.30 7.65 -17.75
N PHE A 87 4.23 7.19 -18.37
CA PHE A 87 3.38 8.03 -19.20
C PHE A 87 1.95 7.51 -19.21
N PHE A 88 0.99 8.40 -19.46
CA PHE A 88 -0.40 8.01 -19.61
C PHE A 88 -0.72 7.68 -21.07
N ASP A 89 -1.19 6.46 -21.29
CA ASP A 89 -1.79 6.06 -22.54
C ASP A 89 -3.06 6.91 -22.85
N PRO A 90 -3.39 7.17 -24.12
CA PRO A 90 -4.61 7.91 -24.48
C PRO A 90 -5.91 7.34 -23.92
N SER A 91 -5.95 6.05 -23.55
CA SER A 91 -7.09 5.39 -22.91
C SER A 91 -7.40 5.85 -21.48
N ILE A 92 -6.47 6.53 -20.81
CA ILE A 92 -6.66 7.06 -19.46
C ILE A 92 -7.36 8.43 -19.54
N ASP A 93 -8.53 8.54 -18.92
CA ASP A 93 -9.30 9.77 -18.81
C ASP A 93 -8.71 10.79 -17.81
N ALA A 94 -9.21 12.02 -17.83
CA ALA A 94 -8.72 13.11 -16.99
C ALA A 94 -8.88 12.86 -15.48
N ARG A 95 -9.91 12.12 -15.06
CA ARG A 95 -10.15 11.80 -13.64
C ARG A 95 -9.06 10.84 -13.15
N LYS A 96 -8.82 9.75 -13.89
CA LYS A 96 -7.76 8.78 -13.59
C LYS A 96 -6.37 9.41 -13.60
N LYS A 97 -6.07 10.30 -14.56
CA LYS A 97 -4.80 11.07 -14.54
C LYS A 97 -4.63 11.85 -13.26
N THR A 98 -5.67 12.56 -12.83
CA THR A 98 -5.65 13.37 -11.60
C THR A 98 -5.40 12.49 -10.37
N ILE A 99 -6.07 11.35 -10.29
CA ILE A 99 -5.93 10.40 -9.17
C ILE A 99 -4.55 9.77 -9.14
N ALA A 100 -4.03 9.34 -10.30
CA ALA A 100 -2.67 8.83 -10.40
C ALA A 100 -1.64 9.89 -9.99
N GLN A 101 -1.78 11.12 -10.46
CA GLN A 101 -0.90 12.23 -10.04
C GLN A 101 -0.97 12.48 -8.53
N LYS A 102 -2.15 12.38 -7.90
CA LYS A 102 -2.28 12.46 -6.43
C LYS A 102 -1.53 11.33 -5.73
N ALA A 103 -1.67 10.08 -6.17
CA ALA A 103 -0.96 8.93 -5.61
C ALA A 103 0.57 9.11 -5.72
N LEU A 104 1.05 9.45 -6.92
CA LEU A 104 2.47 9.67 -7.19
C LEU A 104 3.04 10.81 -6.34
N ASN A 105 2.32 11.92 -6.24
CA ASN A 105 2.72 13.04 -5.39
C ASN A 105 2.72 12.67 -3.91
N TYR A 106 1.78 11.83 -3.45
CA TYR A 106 1.74 11.36 -2.07
C TYR A 106 2.98 10.56 -1.69
N ILE A 107 3.36 9.59 -2.53
CA ILE A 107 4.56 8.77 -2.37
C ILE A 107 5.80 9.66 -2.46
N ARG A 108 5.91 10.44 -3.54
CA ARG A 108 7.04 11.35 -3.80
C ARG A 108 7.30 12.28 -2.63
N ALA A 109 6.28 12.90 -2.05
CA ALA A 109 6.45 13.86 -0.97
C ALA A 109 7.06 13.26 0.32
N ARG A 110 7.05 11.93 0.46
CA ARG A 110 7.48 11.22 1.68
C ARG A 110 8.67 10.30 1.45
N THR A 111 9.08 10.12 0.20
CA THR A 111 10.21 9.26 -0.18
C THR A 111 11.21 10.00 -1.04
N CYS A 112 12.36 9.38 -1.29
CA CYS A 112 13.34 9.88 -2.25
C CYS A 112 13.03 9.51 -3.70
N ILE A 113 11.87 8.89 -3.98
CA ILE A 113 11.48 8.46 -5.32
C ILE A 113 10.93 9.64 -6.11
N ASP A 114 11.48 9.91 -7.28
CA ASP A 114 10.92 10.84 -8.26
C ASP A 114 10.11 10.09 -9.32
N PHE A 115 9.02 10.72 -9.77
CA PHE A 115 8.19 10.21 -10.86
C PHE A 115 8.21 11.23 -11.98
N THR A 116 8.71 10.83 -13.15
CA THR A 116 8.92 11.73 -14.29
C THR A 116 8.11 11.24 -15.49
N GLU A 117 7.22 12.08 -16.02
CA GLU A 117 6.44 11.71 -17.20
C GLU A 117 7.31 11.74 -18.47
N SER A 118 7.51 10.59 -19.12
CA SER A 118 8.27 10.44 -20.36
C SER A 118 7.82 9.22 -21.16
N ALA A 119 7.23 9.45 -22.33
CA ALA A 119 6.82 8.39 -23.25
C ALA A 119 8.00 7.77 -24.05
N THR A 120 9.21 8.32 -23.92
CA THR A 120 10.41 7.91 -24.69
C THR A 120 11.53 7.35 -23.83
N ALA A 121 11.44 7.45 -22.50
CA ALA A 121 12.41 6.84 -21.59
C ALA A 121 12.50 5.32 -21.81
N ALA A 122 13.71 4.77 -21.83
CA ALA A 122 13.93 3.35 -22.16
C ALA A 122 13.18 2.40 -21.21
N ASN A 123 13.39 2.58 -19.90
CA ASN A 123 12.63 1.90 -18.86
C ASN A 123 11.53 2.85 -18.40
N ARG A 124 10.26 2.46 -18.54
CA ARG A 124 9.12 3.31 -18.17
C ARG A 124 7.86 2.51 -17.94
N ILE A 125 6.94 3.04 -17.16
CA ILE A 125 5.61 2.50 -16.95
C ILE A 125 4.64 3.14 -17.93
N ARG A 126 3.93 2.34 -18.73
CA ARG A 126 2.75 2.77 -19.48
C ARG A 126 1.52 2.57 -18.61
N VAL A 127 0.94 3.66 -18.14
CA VAL A 127 -0.32 3.64 -17.39
C VAL A 127 -1.46 3.66 -18.38
N PHE A 128 -2.27 2.60 -18.43
CA PHE A 128 -3.34 2.45 -19.42
C PHE A 128 -4.63 1.92 -18.80
N ASN A 129 -5.75 2.13 -19.48
CA ASN A 129 -7.07 1.70 -19.03
C ASN A 129 -7.34 0.28 -19.56
N GLY A 130 -6.76 -0.72 -18.89
CA GLY A 130 -6.98 -2.14 -19.17
C GLY A 130 -8.15 -2.73 -18.38
N ASP A 131 -8.25 -4.06 -18.41
CA ASP A 131 -9.14 -4.81 -17.53
C ASP A 131 -8.44 -5.02 -16.18
N GLY A 132 -9.11 -4.64 -15.09
CA GLY A 132 -8.56 -4.74 -13.74
C GLY A 132 -7.56 -3.66 -13.34
N CYS A 133 -7.09 -3.75 -12.09
CA CYS A 133 -5.99 -3.01 -11.49
C CYS A 133 -4.82 -3.98 -11.28
N TRP A 134 -3.68 -3.74 -11.91
CA TRP A 134 -2.53 -4.62 -11.76
C TRP A 134 -1.23 -3.97 -12.21
N SER A 135 -0.12 -4.50 -11.72
CA SER A 135 1.23 -4.01 -12.00
C SER A 135 2.25 -5.14 -11.97
N ALA A 136 3.43 -4.88 -12.53
CA ALA A 136 4.59 -5.75 -12.34
C ALA A 136 5.31 -5.39 -11.03
N VAL A 137 6.06 -6.35 -10.46
CA VAL A 137 6.85 -6.11 -9.24
C VAL A 137 8.26 -5.64 -9.60
N GLY A 138 8.55 -4.37 -9.30
CA GLY A 138 9.83 -3.73 -9.62
C GLY A 138 9.95 -3.23 -11.06
N MET A 139 11.17 -2.85 -11.45
CA MET A 139 11.50 -2.43 -12.82
C MET A 139 11.78 -3.66 -13.70
N MET A 140 11.11 -3.78 -14.85
CA MET A 140 11.23 -4.96 -15.71
C MET A 140 12.36 -4.88 -16.75
N GLY A 141 12.86 -3.67 -17.04
CA GLY A 141 13.79 -3.41 -18.12
C GLY A 141 13.05 -3.26 -19.46
N GLY A 142 12.91 -2.02 -19.94
CA GLY A 142 12.04 -1.64 -21.05
C GLY A 142 10.71 -1.01 -20.60
N PRO A 143 9.78 -0.78 -21.54
CA PRO A 143 8.41 -0.39 -21.22
C PRO A 143 7.68 -1.54 -20.49
N GLN A 144 7.00 -1.23 -19.39
CA GLN A 144 6.11 -2.17 -18.67
C GLN A 144 4.73 -1.54 -18.52
N ASP A 145 3.67 -2.34 -18.57
CA ASP A 145 2.30 -1.86 -18.43
C ASP A 145 1.87 -1.85 -16.94
N LEU A 146 1.03 -0.88 -16.58
CA LEU A 146 0.28 -0.80 -15.32
C LEU A 146 -1.17 -0.47 -15.67
N SER A 147 -2.09 -1.38 -15.30
CA SER A 147 -3.51 -1.21 -15.62
C SER A 147 -4.22 -0.43 -14.52
N LEU A 148 -4.90 0.64 -14.91
CA LEU A 148 -5.90 1.34 -14.08
C LEU A 148 -7.25 1.26 -14.79
N GLY A 149 -7.86 0.08 -14.74
CA GLY A 149 -9.16 -0.24 -15.31
C GLY A 149 -10.34 0.42 -14.60
N LYS A 150 -11.55 -0.04 -14.91
CA LYS A 150 -12.78 0.43 -14.25
C LYS A 150 -12.76 0.04 -12.77
N GLY A 151 -12.99 0.99 -11.86
CA GLY A 151 -12.96 0.78 -10.41
C GLY A 151 -11.60 1.07 -9.75
N CYS A 152 -10.54 1.22 -10.53
CA CYS A 152 -9.18 1.50 -10.02
C CYS A 152 -8.93 2.98 -9.73
N ASP A 153 -9.92 3.85 -9.96
CA ASP A 153 -9.86 5.30 -9.79
C ASP A 153 -10.06 5.71 -8.32
N VAL A 154 -9.22 5.13 -7.46
CA VAL A 154 -9.07 5.43 -6.03
C VAL A 154 -7.59 5.65 -5.74
N VAL A 155 -7.25 6.69 -4.97
CA VAL A 155 -5.83 7.03 -4.73
C VAL A 155 -5.07 5.88 -4.05
N GLY A 156 -5.73 5.19 -3.11
CA GLY A 156 -5.18 4.00 -2.45
C GLY A 156 -4.83 2.88 -3.42
N ILE A 157 -5.77 2.52 -4.30
CA ILE A 157 -5.58 1.49 -5.33
C ILE A 157 -4.46 1.91 -6.29
N THR A 158 -4.47 3.16 -6.77
CA THR A 158 -3.39 3.61 -7.65
C THR A 158 -2.03 3.60 -6.94
N ALA A 159 -1.98 3.97 -5.66
CA ALA A 159 -0.76 3.88 -4.87
C ALA A 159 -0.30 2.43 -4.65
N HIS A 160 -1.22 1.48 -4.47
CA HIS A 160 -0.95 0.04 -4.41
C HIS A 160 -0.20 -0.42 -5.66
N GLU A 161 -0.75 -0.15 -6.85
CA GLU A 161 -0.14 -0.58 -8.12
C GLU A 161 1.24 0.04 -8.38
N PHE A 162 1.41 1.31 -8.02
CA PHE A 162 2.73 1.93 -8.08
C PHE A 162 3.69 1.37 -7.02
N THR A 163 3.20 0.94 -5.87
CA THR A 163 4.03 0.32 -4.83
C THR A 163 4.51 -1.07 -5.29
N HIS A 164 3.68 -1.86 -5.97
CA HIS A 164 4.14 -3.04 -6.72
C HIS A 164 5.28 -2.71 -7.68
N SER A 165 5.13 -1.67 -8.50
CA SER A 165 6.18 -1.27 -9.45
C SER A 165 7.49 -0.83 -8.77
N LEU A 166 7.45 -0.50 -7.47
CA LEU A 166 8.62 -0.21 -6.62
C LEU A 166 9.21 -1.45 -5.94
N GLY A 167 8.67 -2.64 -6.20
CA GLY A 167 9.21 -3.94 -5.79
C GLY A 167 8.47 -4.63 -4.64
N THR A 168 7.39 -4.05 -4.10
CA THR A 168 6.70 -4.65 -2.95
C THR A 168 5.74 -5.76 -3.38
N TYR A 169 5.79 -6.91 -2.72
CA TYR A 169 4.70 -7.89 -2.73
C TYR A 169 3.63 -7.52 -1.70
N HIS A 170 2.51 -8.25 -1.72
CA HIS A 170 1.46 -8.05 -0.71
C HIS A 170 1.93 -8.41 0.71
N MET A 171 1.33 -7.77 1.70
CA MET A 171 1.63 -7.98 3.11
C MET A 171 1.29 -9.41 3.55
N GLN A 172 0.14 -9.95 3.13
CA GLN A 172 -0.28 -11.31 3.45
C GLN A 172 0.54 -12.38 2.72
N MET A 173 1.54 -12.03 1.90
CA MET A 173 2.44 -13.01 1.30
C MET A 173 3.68 -13.27 2.14
N ARG A 174 3.94 -12.45 3.18
CA ARG A 174 5.15 -12.55 3.98
C ARG A 174 5.34 -13.96 4.56
N ASP A 175 6.60 -14.37 4.65
CA ASP A 175 6.99 -15.66 5.20
C ASP A 175 6.57 -15.83 6.67
N ASP A 176 6.54 -14.72 7.41
CA ASP A 176 6.13 -14.61 8.82
C ASP A 176 4.64 -14.30 9.05
N ARG A 177 3.79 -14.26 8.01
CA ARG A 177 2.39 -13.85 8.17
C ARG A 177 1.58 -14.70 9.16
N ASP A 178 1.92 -15.98 9.30
CA ASP A 178 1.14 -16.92 10.11
C ASP A 178 1.30 -16.64 11.62
N ASP A 179 2.24 -15.77 12.00
CA ASP A 179 2.35 -15.20 13.36
C ASP A 179 1.28 -14.11 13.62
N TYR A 180 0.55 -13.65 12.59
CA TYR A 180 -0.33 -12.48 12.64
C TYR A 180 -1.75 -12.75 12.11
N ILE A 181 -1.89 -13.64 11.12
CA ILE A 181 -3.16 -13.98 10.49
C ILE A 181 -3.29 -15.50 10.32
N ARG A 182 -4.53 -15.98 10.29
CA ARG A 182 -4.91 -17.33 9.87
C ARG A 182 -5.66 -17.24 8.55
N ILE A 183 -5.39 -18.19 7.66
CA ILE A 183 -6.10 -18.32 6.38
C ILE A 183 -7.13 -19.44 6.48
N ASP A 184 -8.33 -19.15 6.01
CA ASP A 184 -9.44 -20.10 5.91
C ASP A 184 -9.95 -20.18 4.48
N LEU A 185 -9.57 -21.25 3.78
CA LEU A 185 -9.92 -21.42 2.36
C LEU A 185 -11.25 -22.15 2.14
N THR A 186 -12.02 -22.42 3.21
CA THR A 186 -13.25 -23.21 3.14
C THR A 186 -14.27 -22.64 2.15
N ASP A 187 -14.45 -21.32 2.15
CA ASP A 187 -15.41 -20.62 1.30
C ASP A 187 -14.76 -19.92 0.08
N VAL A 188 -13.45 -20.15 -0.12
CA VAL A 188 -12.68 -19.67 -1.27
C VAL A 188 -12.75 -20.70 -2.39
N PRO A 189 -13.17 -20.35 -3.61
CA PRO A 189 -13.15 -21.26 -4.76
C PRO A 189 -11.73 -21.82 -5.02
N PRO A 190 -11.59 -23.12 -5.34
CA PRO A 190 -10.27 -23.75 -5.54
C PRO A 190 -9.36 -23.05 -6.56
N ALA A 191 -9.93 -22.41 -7.58
CA ALA A 191 -9.18 -21.64 -8.57
C ALA A 191 -8.38 -20.48 -7.96
N TYR A 192 -8.80 -19.95 -6.80
CA TYR A 192 -8.17 -18.80 -6.14
C TYR A 192 -7.28 -19.18 -4.96
N HIS A 193 -7.16 -20.47 -4.60
CA HIS A 193 -6.32 -20.89 -3.46
C HIS A 193 -4.85 -20.47 -3.62
N GLY A 194 -4.36 -20.39 -4.86
CA GLY A 194 -3.01 -19.91 -5.17
C GLY A 194 -2.74 -18.47 -4.72
N ASN A 195 -3.78 -17.62 -4.67
CA ASN A 195 -3.70 -16.21 -4.24
C ASN A 195 -3.49 -16.05 -2.73
N PHE A 196 -3.40 -17.15 -1.99
CA PHE A 196 -3.08 -17.17 -0.58
C PHE A 196 -1.74 -17.86 -0.32
N ALA A 197 -0.92 -18.14 -1.34
CA ALA A 197 0.42 -18.67 -1.15
C ALA A 197 1.33 -17.69 -0.37
N LYS A 198 2.20 -18.23 0.50
CA LYS A 198 3.29 -17.45 1.11
C LYS A 198 4.49 -17.45 0.19
N LEU A 199 5.27 -16.39 0.30
CA LEU A 199 6.66 -16.39 -0.16
C LEU A 199 7.48 -17.33 0.72
N ALA A 200 8.41 -18.05 0.10
CA ALA A 200 9.36 -18.89 0.82
C ALA A 200 10.32 -17.99 1.63
N PRO A 201 10.88 -18.48 2.76
CA PRO A 201 11.87 -17.72 3.51
C PRO A 201 13.03 -17.26 2.63
N GLY A 202 13.28 -15.95 2.60
CA GLY A 202 14.36 -15.35 1.85
C GLY A 202 13.99 -14.72 0.49
N GLU A 203 12.77 -14.95 -0.03
CA GLU A 203 12.32 -14.47 -1.35
C GLU A 203 11.96 -12.98 -1.40
N SER A 204 11.75 -12.34 -0.25
CA SER A 204 11.31 -10.95 -0.17
C SER A 204 12.30 -10.09 0.67
N ILE A 205 12.03 -8.87 1.24
CA ILE A 205 12.80 -8.06 2.29
C ILE A 205 11.87 -7.32 3.28
N ASN A 206 11.83 -7.68 4.58
CA ASN A 206 10.83 -7.30 5.59
C ASN A 206 11.51 -6.17 6.35
N TYR A 207 11.48 -4.99 5.76
CA TYR A 207 12.11 -3.83 6.40
C TYR A 207 11.40 -3.45 7.69
N ASN A 208 10.09 -3.73 7.77
CA ASN A 208 9.21 -3.27 8.83
C ASN A 208 8.42 -4.43 9.47
N PRO A 209 7.85 -4.22 10.68
CA PRO A 209 6.88 -5.14 11.29
C PRO A 209 5.70 -5.44 10.37
N TYR A 210 4.97 -6.51 10.65
CA TYR A 210 3.72 -6.81 9.95
C TYR A 210 2.71 -5.69 10.22
N GLU A 211 2.11 -5.14 9.15
CA GLU A 211 1.19 -4.01 9.25
C GLU A 211 -0.17 -4.40 8.66
N TYR A 212 -1.15 -4.63 9.53
CA TYR A 212 -2.51 -5.01 9.13
C TYR A 212 -3.15 -3.95 8.23
N GLY A 213 -2.90 -2.67 8.48
CA GLY A 213 -3.48 -1.55 7.74
C GLY A 213 -2.70 -1.13 6.50
N SER A 214 -1.74 -1.95 6.07
CA SER A 214 -0.94 -1.69 4.86
C SER A 214 -1.86 -1.66 3.64
N VAL A 215 -1.60 -0.71 2.74
CA VAL A 215 -2.32 -0.66 1.45
C VAL A 215 -2.06 -1.91 0.62
N MET A 216 -0.99 -2.64 0.91
CA MET A 216 -0.61 -3.90 0.26
C MET A 216 -1.21 -5.13 0.94
N HIS A 217 -2.12 -5.00 1.92
CA HIS A 217 -2.74 -6.13 2.61
C HIS A 217 -4.17 -6.38 2.07
N TYR A 218 -4.47 -7.63 1.70
CA TYR A 218 -5.82 -8.05 1.34
C TYR A 218 -6.86 -7.83 2.44
N GLY A 219 -8.13 -7.70 2.04
CA GLY A 219 -9.27 -7.63 2.95
C GLY A 219 -9.61 -8.98 3.61
N ALA A 220 -10.45 -8.93 4.64
CA ALA A 220 -10.83 -10.13 5.41
C ALA A 220 -11.60 -11.15 4.58
N ALA A 221 -12.45 -10.69 3.66
CA ALA A 221 -13.35 -11.51 2.85
C ALA A 221 -12.89 -11.66 1.38
N THR A 222 -11.71 -11.16 1.05
CA THR A 222 -11.15 -11.16 -0.32
C THR A 222 -11.21 -12.57 -0.92
N LEU A 223 -11.73 -12.67 -2.15
CA LEU A 223 -11.89 -13.90 -2.95
C LEU A 223 -12.76 -15.01 -2.30
N SER A 224 -13.50 -14.71 -1.23
CA SER A 224 -14.38 -15.65 -0.55
C SER A 224 -15.84 -15.46 -0.96
N SER A 225 -16.59 -16.56 -1.04
CA SER A 225 -18.03 -16.54 -1.33
C SER A 225 -18.92 -16.55 -0.08
N GLY A 226 -18.31 -16.56 1.10
CA GLY A 226 -18.99 -16.74 2.38
C GLY A 226 -18.26 -16.06 3.53
N ALA A 227 -17.59 -16.85 4.36
CA ALA A 227 -16.85 -16.37 5.53
C ALA A 227 -15.51 -15.70 5.17
N ASN A 228 -14.92 -14.99 6.14
CA ASN A 228 -13.60 -14.36 6.00
C ASN A 228 -12.54 -15.40 5.62
N SER A 229 -11.79 -15.15 4.56
CA SER A 229 -10.65 -15.95 4.10
C SER A 229 -9.36 -15.59 4.85
N LEU A 230 -9.25 -14.35 5.35
CA LEU A 230 -8.13 -13.82 6.11
C LEU A 230 -8.59 -13.36 7.49
N ILE A 231 -8.05 -13.98 8.54
CA ILE A 231 -8.52 -13.81 9.92
C ILE A 231 -7.34 -13.38 10.78
N PRO A 232 -7.24 -12.10 11.19
CA PRO A 232 -6.24 -11.66 12.15
C PRO A 232 -6.30 -12.46 13.46
N LEU A 233 -5.14 -12.81 14.00
CA LEU A 233 -5.04 -13.49 15.30
C LEU A 233 -5.45 -12.57 16.44
N ASP A 234 -5.20 -11.27 16.30
CA ASP A 234 -5.83 -10.23 17.11
C ASP A 234 -7.05 -9.69 16.36
N GLY A 235 -8.24 -10.03 16.86
CA GLY A 235 -9.52 -9.70 16.23
C GLY A 235 -9.81 -8.21 16.09
N GLN A 236 -9.09 -7.34 16.81
CA GLN A 236 -9.24 -5.88 16.67
C GLN A 236 -8.86 -5.39 15.27
N TYR A 237 -7.98 -6.13 14.57
CA TYR A 237 -7.50 -5.77 13.23
C TYR A 237 -8.39 -6.29 12.09
N LEU A 238 -9.51 -6.96 12.39
CA LEU A 238 -10.38 -7.53 11.35
C LEU A 238 -10.92 -6.47 10.38
N ARG A 239 -11.15 -5.25 10.85
CA ARG A 239 -11.60 -4.11 10.03
C ARG A 239 -10.46 -3.19 9.59
N THR A 240 -9.22 -3.58 9.88
CA THR A 240 -8.00 -2.83 9.52
C THR A 240 -7.39 -3.38 8.23
N ILE A 241 -7.41 -4.70 8.05
CA ILE A 241 -6.94 -5.36 6.82
C ILE A 241 -7.82 -4.98 5.61
N GLY A 242 -7.22 -4.88 4.42
CA GLY A 242 -7.89 -4.37 3.22
C GLY A 242 -8.01 -2.84 3.16
N SER A 243 -7.28 -2.13 4.04
CA SER A 243 -7.26 -0.66 4.04
C SER A 243 -6.76 -0.11 2.71
N ARG A 244 -7.48 0.87 2.15
CA ARG A 244 -7.05 1.62 0.96
C ARG A 244 -6.22 2.85 1.30
N VAL A 245 -5.71 2.95 2.53
CA VAL A 245 -4.88 4.06 2.98
C VAL A 245 -3.43 3.64 2.99
N VAL A 246 -2.58 4.40 2.29
CA VAL A 246 -1.13 4.20 2.34
C VAL A 246 -0.63 4.47 3.75
N SER A 247 -0.23 3.41 4.44
CA SER A 247 0.22 3.44 5.83
C SER A 247 1.61 4.08 5.95
N PHE A 248 1.98 4.40 7.18
CA PHE A 248 3.34 4.84 7.48
C PHE A 248 4.38 3.77 7.10
N TYR A 249 4.09 2.48 7.37
CA TYR A 249 5.02 1.41 7.06
C TYR A 249 5.12 1.10 5.57
N ASP A 250 4.12 1.45 4.75
CA ASP A 250 4.25 1.37 3.29
C ASP A 250 5.30 2.36 2.79
N ILE A 251 5.21 3.62 3.22
CA ILE A 251 6.19 4.67 2.91
C ILE A 251 7.56 4.31 3.45
N LYS A 252 7.62 3.85 4.70
CA LYS A 252 8.87 3.45 5.34
C LYS A 252 9.53 2.28 4.60
N THR A 253 8.76 1.30 4.14
CA THR A 253 9.25 0.17 3.34
C THR A 253 9.88 0.65 2.04
N ILE A 254 9.27 1.63 1.36
CA ILE A 254 9.87 2.25 0.16
C ILE A 254 11.19 2.98 0.52
N ASN A 255 11.21 3.74 1.62
CA ASN A 255 12.40 4.47 2.06
C ASN A 255 13.56 3.54 2.41
N ASP A 256 13.29 2.48 3.17
CA ASP A 256 14.25 1.47 3.55
C ASP A 256 14.76 0.72 2.31
N HIS A 257 13.86 0.37 1.38
CA HIS A 257 14.23 -0.31 0.16
C HIS A 257 15.12 0.57 -0.72
N TYR A 258 14.75 1.80 -1.01
CA TYR A 258 15.52 2.67 -1.92
C TYR A 258 16.68 3.42 -1.25
N GLY A 259 16.98 3.12 0.02
CA GLY A 259 18.08 3.74 0.75
C GLY A 259 17.88 5.24 0.97
N CYS A 260 16.64 5.71 1.04
CA CYS A 260 16.30 7.12 1.11
C CYS A 260 16.86 7.82 2.36
N HIS A 261 17.10 7.07 3.44
CA HIS A 261 17.70 7.59 4.67
C HIS A 261 19.06 8.24 4.47
N ALA A 262 19.81 7.82 3.44
CA ALA A 262 21.11 8.40 3.11
C ALA A 262 21.03 9.87 2.67
N ASN A 263 19.85 10.36 2.26
CA ASN A 263 19.65 11.76 1.89
C ASN A 263 19.73 12.70 3.09
N CYS A 264 19.53 12.19 4.30
CA CYS A 264 19.54 12.98 5.53
C CYS A 264 20.79 12.69 6.36
N GLY A 265 21.60 13.73 6.58
CA GLY A 265 22.87 13.65 7.30
C GLY A 265 22.77 13.94 8.80
N ALA A 266 23.94 14.08 9.43
CA ALA A 266 24.07 14.49 10.83
C ALA A 266 23.54 15.93 11.01
N GLY A 267 22.32 16.07 11.52
CA GLY A 267 21.59 17.34 11.60
C GLY A 267 20.13 17.23 11.12
N ALA A 268 19.72 16.07 10.64
CA ALA A 268 18.32 15.78 10.39
C ALA A 268 17.46 15.85 11.66
N ALA A 269 16.16 16.04 11.47
CA ALA A 269 15.16 16.09 12.51
C ALA A 269 15.22 14.84 13.41
N VAL A 270 15.19 15.05 14.72
CA VAL A 270 15.06 13.97 15.70
C VAL A 270 13.57 13.68 15.86
N CYS A 271 13.10 12.67 15.16
CA CYS A 271 11.70 12.27 15.14
C CYS A 271 11.32 11.50 16.41
N THR A 272 10.08 11.70 16.87
CA THR A 272 9.51 11.00 18.03
C THR A 272 8.38 10.07 17.60
N ASN A 273 7.86 9.25 18.52
CA ASN A 273 6.70 8.38 18.30
C ASN A 273 6.82 7.44 17.07
N GLY A 274 8.04 6.97 16.79
CA GLY A 274 8.31 6.07 15.67
C GLY A 274 8.40 6.74 14.29
N GLY A 275 8.36 8.08 14.21
CA GLY A 275 8.60 8.80 12.96
C GLY A 275 10.05 8.71 12.47
N GLU A 276 10.25 9.04 11.20
CA GLU A 276 11.55 9.05 10.55
C GLU A 276 11.78 10.34 9.74
N PRO A 277 13.02 10.83 9.59
CA PRO A 277 13.29 12.03 8.82
C PRO A 277 12.76 11.92 7.41
N ASN A 278 12.06 12.95 6.92
CA ASN A 278 11.57 12.97 5.55
C ASN A 278 12.76 13.16 4.59
N PRO A 279 13.02 12.25 3.64
CA PRO A 279 14.20 12.29 2.78
C PRO A 279 14.21 13.45 1.76
N ARG A 280 13.11 14.20 1.63
CA ARG A 280 13.02 15.45 0.85
C ARG A 280 13.03 16.71 1.70
N ASN A 281 12.81 16.57 3.00
CA ASN A 281 12.87 17.66 3.96
C ASN A 281 13.43 17.13 5.28
N CYS A 282 14.76 17.05 5.37
CA CYS A 282 15.43 16.50 6.55
C CYS A 282 15.21 17.32 7.84
N ALA A 283 14.56 18.49 7.77
CA ALA A 283 14.16 19.26 8.95
C ALA A 283 12.77 18.87 9.49
N ALA A 284 12.06 17.94 8.84
CA ALA A 284 10.77 17.43 9.26
C ALA A 284 10.72 15.89 9.17
N CYS A 285 9.75 15.31 9.86
CA CYS A 285 9.56 13.87 9.94
C CYS A 285 8.35 13.41 9.12
N ASN A 286 8.45 12.22 8.55
CA ASN A 286 7.29 11.41 8.24
C ASN A 286 6.75 10.83 9.55
N CYS A 287 5.46 11.05 9.83
CA CYS A 287 4.86 10.65 11.09
C CYS A 287 3.93 9.45 10.93
N PRO A 288 3.96 8.49 11.87
CA PRO A 288 2.93 7.47 11.96
C PRO A 288 1.56 8.09 12.19
N ALA A 289 0.52 7.38 11.76
CA ALA A 289 -0.86 7.82 11.95
C ALA A 289 -1.15 8.10 13.43
N GLY A 290 -1.89 9.18 13.71
CA GLY A 290 -2.17 9.65 15.08
C GLY A 290 -1.15 10.64 15.64
N TYR A 291 -0.02 10.85 14.94
CA TYR A 291 0.99 11.84 15.30
C TYR A 291 1.19 12.88 14.18
N GLY A 292 1.71 14.06 14.55
CA GLY A 292 1.94 15.16 13.63
C GLY A 292 2.91 16.19 14.19
N GLY A 293 2.98 17.36 13.54
CA GLY A 293 4.04 18.34 13.80
C GLY A 293 5.33 17.97 13.06
N ALA A 294 6.31 18.88 13.07
CA ALA A 294 7.56 18.67 12.34
C ALA A 294 8.37 17.48 12.88
N LEU A 295 8.23 17.14 14.16
CA LEU A 295 9.00 16.10 14.85
C LEU A 295 8.15 14.90 15.29
N CYS A 296 6.90 14.82 14.83
CA CYS A 296 5.91 13.83 15.26
C CYS A 296 5.60 13.85 16.76
N ASP A 297 5.88 14.97 17.44
CA ASP A 297 5.70 15.19 18.87
C ASP A 297 4.33 15.78 19.23
N GLN A 298 3.52 16.08 18.22
CA GLN A 298 2.17 16.61 18.37
C GLN A 298 1.14 15.54 18.07
N ARG A 299 -0.02 15.65 18.70
CA ARG A 299 -1.24 15.00 18.20
C ARG A 299 -1.94 16.00 17.28
N PRO A 300 -2.37 15.62 16.06
CA PRO A 300 -3.05 16.53 15.17
C PRO A 300 -4.23 17.21 15.89
N PHE A 301 -4.42 18.52 15.66
CA PHE A 301 -5.33 19.40 16.42
C PHE A 301 -6.82 18.98 16.37
N THR A 302 -7.16 17.99 15.55
CA THR A 302 -8.51 17.38 15.47
C THR A 302 -8.67 16.10 16.28
N ALA A 303 -7.62 15.63 16.98
CA ALA A 303 -7.75 14.53 17.92
C ALA A 303 -8.49 15.03 19.18
N SER A 304 -9.80 14.84 19.20
CA SER A 304 -10.59 14.86 20.42
C SER A 304 -9.84 14.09 21.51
N ARG A 305 -9.80 14.59 22.75
CA ARG A 305 -9.36 13.77 23.88
C ARG A 305 -10.36 12.62 24.03
N PHE A 306 -10.00 11.45 23.53
CA PHE A 306 -10.80 10.24 23.72
C PHE A 306 -10.32 9.55 25.01
N SER A 307 -11.27 9.30 25.92
CA SER A 307 -11.07 8.43 27.08
C SER A 307 -11.62 7.05 26.75
N SER A 308 -10.93 5.99 27.17
CA SER A 308 -11.38 4.60 27.02
C SER A 308 -12.79 4.41 27.60
N THR A 309 -13.77 4.14 26.75
CA THR A 309 -15.14 3.81 27.16
C THR A 309 -15.66 2.68 26.28
N SER A 310 -16.55 1.84 26.80
CA SER A 310 -17.24 0.77 26.06
C SER A 310 -18.29 1.27 25.05
N VAL A 311 -18.18 2.52 24.61
CA VAL A 311 -19.16 3.21 23.76
C VAL A 311 -18.41 3.80 22.58
N LEU A 312 -18.88 3.50 21.36
CA LEU A 312 -18.40 4.11 20.12
C LEU A 312 -18.43 5.64 20.22
N GLN A 313 -17.25 6.26 20.14
CA GLN A 313 -17.12 7.72 20.17
C GLN A 313 -17.08 8.24 18.72
N GLN A 314 -17.97 9.17 18.40
CA GLN A 314 -18.06 9.78 17.08
C GLN A 314 -16.86 10.72 16.86
N ILE A 315 -16.13 10.52 15.76
CA ILE A 315 -15.02 11.42 15.39
C ILE A 315 -15.62 12.61 14.65
N CYS A 316 -15.80 13.72 15.37
CA CYS A 316 -16.16 15.01 14.76
C CYS A 316 -14.89 15.83 14.54
N CYS A 317 -14.40 15.88 13.30
CA CYS A 317 -13.41 16.87 12.88
C CYS A 317 -14.09 18.25 12.78
N ASN A 318 -13.96 19.09 13.81
CA ASN A 318 -14.43 20.48 13.75
C ASN A 318 -13.50 21.33 12.88
N GLY A 319 -13.72 21.28 11.56
CA GLY A 319 -13.23 22.21 10.56
C GLY A 319 -14.40 22.68 9.66
N PRO A 320 -14.19 23.66 8.77
CA PRO A 320 -15.27 24.28 7.97
C PRO A 320 -16.03 23.30 7.05
N ASN A 321 -15.54 22.07 6.89
CA ASN A 321 -16.21 20.99 6.17
C ASN A 321 -16.53 19.87 7.16
N LYS A 322 -17.82 19.72 7.50
CA LYS A 322 -18.32 18.67 8.39
C LYS A 322 -18.13 17.30 7.73
N TRP A 323 -17.48 16.39 8.44
CA TRP A 323 -17.45 14.96 8.11
C TRP A 323 -17.83 14.16 9.37
N GLU A 324 -18.70 13.17 9.23
CA GLU A 324 -18.99 12.17 10.24
C GLU A 324 -18.21 10.90 9.90
N ALA A 325 -17.34 10.46 10.80
CA ALA A 325 -16.72 9.14 10.70
C ALA A 325 -16.80 8.43 12.06
N THR A 326 -17.23 7.17 12.02
CA THR A 326 -17.47 6.33 13.19
C THR A 326 -16.35 5.29 13.24
N TYR A 327 -15.51 5.34 14.27
CA TYR A 327 -14.43 4.36 14.46
C TYR A 327 -14.57 3.69 15.83
N PRO A 328 -14.42 2.36 15.94
CA PRO A 328 -14.23 1.70 17.22
C PRO A 328 -12.82 2.01 17.73
N ILE A 329 -12.72 2.68 18.88
CA ILE A 329 -11.48 2.84 19.64
C ILE A 329 -11.66 2.06 20.93
N GLU A 330 -11.09 0.87 21.01
CA GLU A 330 -10.81 0.21 22.30
C GLU A 330 -9.29 0.18 22.48
N VAL A 331 -8.83 0.61 23.64
CA VAL A 331 -7.44 0.51 24.07
C VAL A 331 -7.49 -0.17 25.43
N GLU A 332 -6.97 -1.39 25.53
CA GLU A 332 -6.80 -2.08 26.81
C GLU A 332 -5.67 -1.44 27.63
N ALA A 333 -5.83 -1.50 28.96
CA ALA A 333 -4.97 -0.93 29.98
C ALA A 333 -3.68 -1.75 30.23
#